data_AF-A0A540V8E5-F1
#
_entry.id   AF-A0A540V8E5-F1
#
_cell.length_a   1.000
_cell.length_b   1.000
_cell.length_c   1.000
_cell.angle_alpha   90.00
_cell.angle_beta   90.00
_cell.angle_gamma   90.00
#
_symmetry.space_group_name_H-M   'P 1'
#
loop_
_entity.id
_entity.type
_entity.pdbx_description
1 polymer ?
#
loop_
_entity_poly.entity_id
_entity_poly.type
_entity_poly.pdbx_seq_one_letter_code
_entity_poly.pdbx_strand_id
1 'polypeptide(L)'
;MAELIKVSAQSRSTAVAGAIAGVMREQGYAEVQAIGASAVNQAVKAIAIARGYLEQDHIDLVIVPSFTEVEIEGNERTAVRLSIFQRPPNLVPPTEQA
;
A
#
# COMPACT_ATOMS: atom_id res chain seq x y z
N MET A 1 0.24 8.60 14.15
CA MET A 1 0.83 8.38 12.81
C MET A 1 0.52 6.95 12.43
N ALA A 2 0.07 6.69 11.20
CA ALA A 2 -0.12 5.32 10.75
C ALA A 2 1.22 4.59 10.72
N GLU A 3 1.19 3.29 11.00
CA GLU A 3 2.38 2.45 10.99
C GLU A 3 2.96 2.36 9.57
N LEU A 4 4.24 2.67 9.42
CA LEU A 4 4.92 2.63 8.13
C LEU A 4 5.40 1.19 7.83
N ILE A 5 4.78 0.56 6.84
CA ILE A 5 5.12 -0.78 6.40
C ILE A 5 6.26 -0.71 5.38
N LYS A 6 7.45 -1.13 5.80
CA LYS A 6 8.63 -1.17 4.92
C LYS A 6 8.66 -2.46 4.10
N VAL A 7 8.81 -2.32 2.78
CA VAL A 7 8.84 -3.44 1.85
C VAL A 7 10.18 -3.50 1.12
N SER A 8 10.71 -4.71 1.01
CA SER A 8 11.96 -5.04 0.29
C SER A 8 11.67 -5.98 -0.87
N ALA A 9 12.69 -6.27 -1.68
CA ALA A 9 12.58 -7.27 -2.74
C ALA A 9 12.29 -8.69 -2.22
N GLN A 10 12.68 -8.99 -0.98
CA GLN A 10 12.51 -10.29 -0.33
C GLN A 10 11.21 -10.39 0.48
N SER A 11 10.49 -9.28 0.65
CA SER A 11 9.22 -9.27 1.37
C SER A 11 8.20 -10.18 0.68
N ARG A 12 7.53 -11.03 1.46
CA ARG A 12 6.43 -11.88 0.95
C ARG A 12 5.16 -11.05 0.85
N SER A 13 4.62 -10.89 -0.35
CA SER A 13 3.43 -10.05 -0.58
C SER A 13 2.21 -10.45 0.26
N THR A 14 2.03 -11.74 0.57
CA THR A 14 0.92 -12.20 1.44
C THR A 14 1.08 -11.76 2.89
N ALA A 15 2.30 -11.74 3.43
CA ALA A 15 2.57 -11.26 4.78
C ALA A 15 2.35 -9.74 4.87
N VAL A 16 2.86 -9.00 3.88
CA VAL A 16 2.64 -7.54 3.76
C VAL A 16 1.15 -7.23 3.59
N ALA A 17 0.42 -8.03 2.81
CA ALA A 17 -1.02 -7.87 2.62
C ALA A 17 -1.81 -8.06 3.93
N GLY A 18 -1.41 -9.04 4.75
CA GLY A 18 -2.00 -9.23 6.08
C GLY A 18 -1.78 -8.01 6.99
N ALA A 19 -0.57 -7.45 6.98
CA ALA A 19 -0.27 -6.22 7.73
C ALA A 19 -1.11 -5.03 7.24
N ILE A 20 -1.20 -4.81 5.92
CA ILE A 20 -2.04 -3.77 5.34
C ILE A 20 -3.51 -3.96 5.77
N ALA A 21 -4.05 -5.18 5.64
CA ALA A 21 -5.44 -5.45 6.00
C ALA A 21 -5.71 -5.22 7.49
N GLY A 22 -4.80 -5.61 8.39
CA GLY A 22 -4.90 -5.32 9.81
C GLY A 22 -4.95 -3.82 10.10
N VAL A 23 -3.98 -3.07 9.59
CA VAL A 23 -3.91 -1.61 9.76
C VAL A 23 -5.14 -0.92 9.17
N MET A 24 -5.60 -1.34 7.99
CA MET A 24 -6.79 -0.76 7.35
C MET A 24 -8.07 -0.98 8.15
N ARG A 25 -8.26 -2.15 8.80
CA ARG A 25 -9.42 -2.41 9.66
C ARG A 25 -9.43 -1.53 10.90
N GLU A 26 -8.25 -1.24 11.45
CA GLU A 26 -8.12 -0.47 12.69
C GLU A 26 -8.13 1.04 12.46
N GLN A 27 -7.47 1.52 11.40
CA GLN A 27 -7.13 2.92 11.21
C GLN A 27 -7.74 3.53 9.95
N GLY A 28 -8.21 2.73 9.00
CA GLY A 28 -8.72 3.22 7.70
C GLY A 28 -7.65 3.87 6.80
N TYR A 29 -6.38 3.84 7.21
CA TYR A 29 -5.24 4.43 6.51
C TYR A 29 -3.97 3.64 6.79
N ALA A 30 -3.18 3.35 5.75
CA ALA A 30 -1.89 2.68 5.87
C ALA A 30 -0.86 3.33 4.94
N GLU A 31 0.41 3.19 5.30
CA GLU A 31 1.51 3.65 4.45
C GLU A 31 2.48 2.51 4.18
N VAL A 32 2.86 2.36 2.90
CA VAL A 32 3.90 1.43 2.48
C VAL A 32 5.06 2.20 1.89
N GLN A 33 6.29 1.86 2.29
CA GLN A 33 7.50 2.41 1.70
C GLN A 33 8.32 1.30 1.05
N ALA A 34 8.74 1.53 -0.19
CA ALA A 34 9.52 0.58 -0.98
C ALA A 34 10.65 1.29 -1.74
N ILE A 35 11.79 0.61 -1.87
CA ILE A 35 12.99 1.14 -2.56
C ILE A 35 13.42 0.15 -3.62
N GLY A 36 13.53 0.65 -4.86
CA GLY A 36 13.86 -0.16 -6.04
C GLY A 36 12.67 -0.91 -6.61
N ALA A 37 12.77 -1.26 -7.90
CA ALA A 37 11.67 -1.79 -8.69
C ALA A 37 11.04 -3.07 -8.10
N SER A 38 11.88 -4.00 -7.62
CA SER A 38 11.40 -5.25 -7.04
C SER A 38 10.57 -5.03 -5.77
N ALA A 39 11.02 -4.14 -4.87
CA ALA A 39 10.28 -3.83 -3.65
C ALA A 39 8.94 -3.14 -3.96
N VAL A 40 8.92 -2.20 -4.93
CA VAL A 40 7.70 -1.53 -5.37
C VAL A 40 6.70 -2.54 -5.94
N ASN A 41 7.16 -3.49 -6.77
CA ASN A 41 6.30 -4.57 -7.28
C ASN A 41 5.72 -5.42 -6.14
N GLN A 42 6.53 -5.77 -5.13
CA GLN A 42 6.05 -6.53 -3.97
C GLN A 42 5.00 -5.75 -3.16
N ALA A 43 5.18 -4.45 -3.01
CA ALA A 43 4.24 -3.57 -2.33
C ALA A 43 2.89 -3.50 -3.08
N VAL A 44 2.93 -3.27 -4.39
CA VAL A 44 1.71 -3.21 -5.23
C VAL A 44 0.97 -4.55 -5.22
N LYS A 45 1.68 -5.68 -5.35
CA LYS A 45 1.08 -7.01 -5.21
C LYS A 45 0.44 -7.22 -3.84
N ALA A 46 1.10 -6.79 -2.77
CA ALA A 46 0.56 -6.90 -1.42
C ALA A 46 -0.73 -6.10 -1.26
N ILE A 47 -0.79 -4.88 -1.79
CA ILE A 47 -2.01 -4.04 -1.80
C ILE A 47 -3.13 -4.74 -2.57
N ALA A 48 -2.84 -5.30 -3.74
CA ALA A 48 -3.83 -6.04 -4.52
C ALA A 48 -4.39 -7.26 -3.77
N ILE A 49 -3.54 -8.02 -3.07
CA ILE A 49 -3.96 -9.14 -2.24
C ILE A 49 -4.77 -8.66 -1.02
N ALA A 50 -4.36 -7.55 -0.39
CA ALA A 50 -5.04 -6.98 0.77
C ALA A 50 -6.49 -6.57 0.44
N ARG A 51 -6.75 -6.07 -0.78
CA ARG A 51 -8.13 -5.81 -1.25
C ARG A 51 -9.00 -7.07 -1.16
N GLY A 52 -8.48 -8.22 -1.57
CA GLY A 52 -9.19 -9.50 -1.43
C GLY A 52 -9.41 -9.92 0.02
N TYR A 53 -8.45 -9.64 0.91
CA TYR A 53 -8.60 -9.92 2.35
C TYR A 53 -9.65 -9.05 3.04
N LEU A 54 -9.94 -7.88 2.48
CA LEU A 54 -10.84 -6.86 3.03
C LEU A 54 -12.25 -6.91 2.42
N GLU A 55 -12.49 -7.80 1.45
CA GLU A 55 -13.77 -7.90 0.74
C GLU A 55 -14.94 -8.22 1.69
N GLN A 56 -14.73 -9.14 2.64
CA GLN A 56 -15.72 -9.50 3.65
C GLN A 56 -16.01 -8.38 4.67
N ASP A 57 -15.10 -7.41 4.76
CA ASP A 57 -15.25 -6.22 5.61
C ASP A 57 -15.93 -5.06 4.85
N HIS A 58 -16.28 -5.24 3.57
CA HIS A 58 -16.78 -4.20 2.68
C HIS A 58 -15.82 -2.99 2.54
N ILE A 59 -14.52 -3.24 2.64
CA ILE A 59 -13.47 -2.22 2.50
C ILE A 59 -12.76 -2.42 1.16
N ASP A 60 -12.85 -1.42 0.27
CA ASP A 60 -12.01 -1.34 -0.94
C ASP A 60 -10.90 -0.29 -0.74
N LEU A 61 -9.80 -0.43 -1.48
CA LEU A 61 -8.60 0.39 -1.31
C LEU A 61 -8.29 1.24 -2.55
N VAL A 62 -7.73 2.42 -2.31
CA VAL A 62 -7.06 3.26 -3.32
C VAL A 62 -5.69 3.66 -2.82
N ILE A 63 -4.79 3.95 -3.76
CA ILE A 63 -3.43 4.35 -3.45
C ILE A 63 -3.05 5.67 -4.10
N VAL A 64 -2.29 6.49 -3.37
CA VAL A 64 -1.68 7.71 -3.88
C VAL A 64 -0.15 7.56 -3.72
N PRO A 65 0.59 7.33 -4.83
CA PRO A 65 2.04 7.22 -4.78
C PRO A 65 2.69 8.60 -4.62
N SER A 66 3.81 8.65 -3.91
CA SER A 66 4.68 9.82 -3.78
C SER A 66 6.14 9.39 -3.66
N PHE A 67 7.07 10.31 -3.98
CA PHE A 67 8.49 10.11 -3.68
C PHE A 67 8.80 10.62 -2.28
N THR A 68 9.72 9.95 -1.59
CA THR A 68 10.25 10.37 -0.29
C THR A 68 11.74 10.05 -0.26
N GLU A 69 12.55 10.95 0.28
CA GLU A 69 13.95 10.67 0.53
C GLU A 69 14.10 9.90 1.84
N VAL A 70 15.00 8.91 1.86
CA VAL A 70 15.32 8.12 3.04
C VAL A 70 16.80 7.84 3.11
N GLU A 71 17.35 7.85 4.32
CA GLU A 71 18.75 7.55 4.55
C GLU A 71 18.94 6.04 4.74
N ILE A 72 19.85 5.46 3.95
CA ILE A 72 20.25 4.05 4.03
C ILE A 72 21.77 4.00 4.00
N GLU A 73 22.37 3.46 5.05
CA GLU A 73 23.83 3.30 5.15
C GLU A 73 24.57 4.63 4.90
N GLY A 74 24.04 5.73 5.43
CA GLY A 74 24.61 7.08 5.26
C GLY A 74 24.42 7.69 3.87
N ASN A 75 23.66 7.04 2.98
CA ASN A 75 23.34 7.55 1.64
C ASN A 75 21.85 7.87 1.53
N GLU A 76 21.52 9.04 0.97
CA GLU A 76 20.15 9.34 0.60
C GLU A 76 19.71 8.48 -0.60
N ARG A 77 18.53 7.90 -0.47
CA ARG A 77 17.87 7.08 -1.49
C ARG A 77 16.45 7.62 -1.68
N THR A 78 16.07 7.83 -2.94
CA THR A 78 14.67 8.09 -3.27
C THR A 78 13.86 6.79 -3.15
N ALA A 79 12.89 6.79 -2.24
CA ALA A 79 11.90 5.73 -2.05
C ALA A 79 10.56 6.12 -2.66
N VAL A 80 9.73 5.11 -2.95
CA VAL A 80 8.31 5.30 -3.24
C VAL A 80 7.52 5.07 -1.96
N ARG A 81 6.69 6.03 -1.58
CA ARG A 81 5.68 5.92 -0.54
C ARG A 81 4.31 5.74 -1.19
N LEU A 82 3.59 4.72 -0.79
CA LEU A 82 2.23 4.43 -1.21
C LEU A 82 1.31 4.70 -0.03
N SER A 83 0.61 5.82 -0.07
CA SER A 83 -0.46 6.13 0.89
C SER A 83 -1.72 5.37 0.48
N ILE A 84 -2.23 4.54 1.37
CA ILE A 84 -3.37 3.65 1.12
C ILE A 84 -4.57 4.19 1.90
N PHE A 85 -5.66 4.44 1.19
CA PHE A 85 -6.90 4.93 1.77
C PHE A 85 -8.03 3.94 1.47
N GLN A 86 -9.07 3.98 2.30
CA GLN A 86 -10.34 3.38 1.93
C GLN A 86 -10.91 4.12 0.72
N ARG A 87 -11.30 3.37 -0.31
CA ARG A 87 -11.90 3.92 -1.52
C ARG A 87 -13.25 4.57 -1.19
N PRO A 88 -13.46 5.85 -1.51
CA PRO A 88 -14.77 6.47 -1.43
C PRO A 88 -15.76 5.76 -2.38
N PRO A 89 -17.02 5.49 -1.96
CA PRO A 89 -18.00 4.78 -2.80
C PRO A 89 -18.31 5.49 -4.14
N ASN A 90 -18.16 6.82 -4.17
CA ASN A 90 -18.37 7.65 -5.35
C ASN A 90 -17.15 7.73 -6.28
N LEU A 91 -16.01 7.15 -5.90
CA LEU A 91 -14.85 7.08 -6.76
C LEU A 91 -14.98 5.89 -7.70
N VAL A 92 -15.72 6.07 -8.79
CA VAL A 92 -15.92 5.06 -9.85
C VAL A 92 -15.13 5.43 -11.11
N PRO A 93 -14.54 4.44 -11.82
CA PRO A 93 -13.94 4.68 -13.12
C PRO A 93 -14.96 5.30 -14.09
N PRO A 94 -14.53 6.21 -14.98
CA PRO A 94 -15.42 6.82 -15.97
C PRO A 94 -16.13 5.81 -16.88
N THR A 95 -15.56 4.62 -17.07
CA THR A 95 -16.07 3.57 -17.96
C THR A 95 -17.20 2.72 -17.39
N GLU A 96 -17.56 2.88 -16.10
CA GLU A 96 -18.69 2.17 -15.46
C GLU A 96 -19.96 3.03 -15.35
N GLN A 97 -20.03 4.17 -16.05
CA GLN A 97 -21.20 5.06 -16.05
C GLN A 97 -22.19 4.82 -17.21
N ALA A 98 -22.05 3.70 -17.94
CA ALA A 98 -22.91 3.33 -19.07
C ALA A 98 -23.96 2.28 -18.68
#